data_AF-A0A354V3D5-F1
#
_entry.id   AF-A0A354V3D5-F1
#
_cell.length_a   1.000
_cell.length_b   1.000
_cell.length_c   1.000
_cell.angle_alpha   90.00
_cell.angle_beta   90.00
_cell.angle_gamma   90.00
#
_symmetry.space_group_name_H-M   'P 1'
#
loop_
_entity.id
_entity.type
_entity.pdbx_description
1 polymer ?
#
loop_
_entity_poly.entity_id
_entity_poly.type
_entity_poly.pdbx_seq_one_letter_code
_entity_poly.pdbx_strand_id
1 'polypeptide(L)'
;IVEGDVPEVLVKCTIFALDMGSLLAGTRYRGDFEERLKAVVNELEAQPGAILFIDEIHTVIGAGATSGGAMDASNLLKPALASGNLRCIGSTTYKEFRNYFEKDRALVRRFQKIDVNEPSLEDSVKILRGLKLNYEKHHKVRYTDEAIRAAVELSAKYIHDRKLPDKAID
;
A
#
# COMPACT_ATOMS: atom_id res chain seq x y z
N ILE A 1 -0.13 15.89 7.34
CA ILE A 1 1.26 15.76 6.83
C ILE A 1 2.20 16.34 7.87
N VAL A 2 3.31 15.66 8.20
CA VAL A 2 4.12 15.97 9.40
C VAL A 2 5.19 17.04 9.14
N GLU A 3 5.93 16.94 8.03
CA GLU A 3 7.09 17.80 7.76
C GLU A 3 6.76 19.02 6.87
N GLY A 4 5.54 19.09 6.33
CA GLY A 4 5.08 20.20 5.48
C GLY A 4 5.72 20.27 4.09
N ASP A 5 6.63 19.34 3.74
CA ASP A 5 7.27 19.26 2.42
C ASP A 5 6.35 18.65 1.36
N VAL A 6 5.29 19.39 1.02
CA VAL A 6 4.31 19.05 0.00
C VAL A 6 3.73 20.32 -0.64
N PRO A 7 3.12 20.22 -1.84
CA PRO A 7 2.35 21.31 -2.42
C PRO A 7 1.24 21.81 -1.48
N GLU A 8 0.92 23.12 -1.54
CA GLU A 8 -0.08 23.78 -0.67
C GLU A 8 -1.43 23.05 -0.62
N VAL A 9 -1.85 22.49 -1.76
CA VAL A 9 -3.12 21.74 -1.88
C VAL A 9 -3.17 20.46 -1.04
N LEU A 10 -2.02 19.91 -0.65
CA LEU A 10 -1.91 18.70 0.17
C LEU A 10 -1.61 19.00 1.65
N VAL A 11 -1.13 20.19 2.01
CA VAL A 11 -0.67 20.52 3.38
C VAL A 11 -1.72 20.17 4.44
N LYS A 12 -2.99 20.48 4.18
CA LYS A 12 -4.12 20.21 5.10
C LYS A 12 -4.70 18.80 4.99
N CYS A 13 -4.14 17.95 4.16
CA CYS A 13 -4.62 16.59 3.97
C CYS A 13 -4.11 15.64 5.07
N THR A 14 -4.94 14.65 5.39
CA THR A 14 -4.63 13.58 6.33
C THR A 14 -4.83 12.24 5.64
N ILE A 15 -3.80 11.38 5.70
CA ILE A 15 -3.85 10.03 5.15
C ILE A 15 -4.28 9.08 6.26
N PHE A 16 -5.32 8.30 5.98
CA PHE A 16 -5.86 7.28 6.87
C PHE A 16 -5.57 5.91 6.28
N ALA A 17 -4.77 5.09 6.96
CA ALA A 17 -4.53 3.71 6.55
C ALA A 17 -5.70 2.83 7.00
N LEU A 18 -6.24 2.03 6.09
CA LEU A 18 -7.27 1.06 6.38
C LEU A 18 -6.66 -0.18 7.03
N ASP A 19 -7.04 -0.46 8.27
CA ASP A 19 -6.64 -1.70 8.94
C ASP A 19 -7.67 -2.82 8.66
N MET A 20 -7.28 -3.75 7.79
CA MET A 20 -8.08 -4.92 7.45
C MET A 20 -8.30 -5.84 8.66
N GLY A 21 -7.33 -5.93 9.58
CA GLY A 21 -7.45 -6.76 10.79
C GLY A 21 -8.56 -6.27 11.70
N SER A 22 -8.60 -4.95 11.96
CA SER A 22 -9.66 -4.32 12.76
C SER A 22 -11.04 -4.44 12.10
N LEU A 23 -11.13 -4.36 10.77
CA LEU A 23 -12.41 -4.52 10.07
C LEU A 23 -12.98 -5.93 10.21
N LEU A 24 -12.12 -6.96 10.15
CA LEU A 24 -12.50 -8.37 10.24
C LEU A 24 -12.68 -8.87 11.69
N ALA A 25 -12.02 -8.22 12.66
CA ALA A 25 -12.09 -8.62 14.05
C ALA A 25 -13.53 -8.57 14.58
N GLY A 26 -14.05 -9.73 15.01
CA GLY A 26 -15.39 -9.83 15.57
C GLY A 26 -16.54 -9.74 14.55
N THR A 27 -16.25 -9.73 13.25
CA THR A 27 -17.30 -9.91 12.23
C THR A 27 -17.65 -11.39 12.14
N ARG A 28 -18.91 -11.73 12.36
CA ARG A 28 -19.40 -13.10 12.26
C ARG A 28 -20.01 -13.37 10.89
N TYR A 29 -20.47 -12.30 10.25
CA TYR A 29 -21.13 -12.33 8.95
C TYR A 29 -20.49 -11.31 7.99
N ARG A 30 -20.61 -11.57 6.70
CA ARG A 30 -20.14 -10.68 5.63
C ARG A 30 -20.74 -9.27 5.71
N GLY A 31 -22.01 -9.17 6.10
CA GLY A 31 -22.70 -7.89 6.23
C GLY A 31 -22.03 -6.95 7.24
N ASP A 32 -21.48 -7.50 8.33
CA ASP A 32 -20.80 -6.73 9.37
C ASP A 32 -19.56 -6.01 8.80
N PHE A 33 -18.82 -6.68 7.92
CA PHE A 33 -17.66 -6.09 7.24
C PHE A 33 -18.08 -4.97 6.29
N GLU A 34 -19.09 -5.23 5.45
CA GLU A 34 -19.60 -4.24 4.50
C GLU A 34 -20.16 -2.99 5.22
N GLU A 35 -20.85 -3.17 6.34
CA GLU A 35 -21.37 -2.07 7.17
C GLU A 35 -20.24 -1.25 7.79
N ARG A 36 -19.22 -1.90 8.35
CA ARG A 36 -18.05 -1.21 8.92
C ARG A 36 -17.27 -0.43 7.87
N LEU A 37 -17.03 -1.04 6.71
CA LEU A 37 -16.33 -0.35 5.62
C LEU A 37 -17.14 0.85 5.13
N LYS A 38 -18.46 0.69 5.00
CA LYS A 38 -19.35 1.80 4.64
C LYS A 38 -19.31 2.94 5.66
N ALA A 39 -19.29 2.62 6.96
CA ALA A 39 -19.14 3.63 8.01
C ALA A 39 -17.82 4.39 7.90
N VAL A 40 -16.70 3.69 7.66
CA VAL A 40 -15.39 4.32 7.44
C VAL A 40 -15.41 5.23 6.21
N VAL A 41 -15.97 4.77 5.08
CA VAL A 41 -16.05 5.58 3.86
C VAL A 41 -16.88 6.85 4.09
N ASN A 42 -18.03 6.73 4.74
CA ASN A 42 -18.89 7.88 5.03
C ASN A 42 -18.21 8.92 5.94
N GLU A 43 -17.48 8.47 6.97
CA GLU A 43 -16.72 9.35 7.86
C GLU A 43 -15.63 10.11 7.11
N LEU A 44 -14.91 9.43 6.21
CA LEU A 44 -13.86 10.04 5.40
C LEU A 44 -14.42 11.02 4.35
N GLU A 45 -15.59 10.73 3.77
CA GLU A 45 -16.28 11.67 2.87
C GLU A 45 -16.73 12.95 3.59
N ALA A 46 -17.11 12.85 4.87
CA ALA A 46 -17.49 13.99 5.69
C ALA A 46 -16.27 14.84 6.12
N GLN A 47 -15.05 14.31 6.01
CA GLN A 47 -13.84 14.98 6.45
C GLN A 47 -13.08 15.65 5.29
N PRO A 48 -13.05 17.00 5.22
CA PRO A 48 -12.27 17.71 4.22
C PRO A 48 -10.78 17.36 4.35
N GLY A 49 -10.13 17.05 3.23
CA GLY A 49 -8.70 16.75 3.25
C GLY A 49 -8.38 15.27 3.56
N ALA A 50 -9.36 14.42 3.83
CA ALA A 50 -9.10 12.99 4.03
C ALA A 50 -8.62 12.31 2.74
N ILE A 51 -7.71 11.35 2.91
CA ILE A 51 -7.22 10.44 1.86
C ILE A 51 -7.20 9.04 2.48
N LEU A 52 -7.95 8.12 1.89
CA LEU A 52 -7.95 6.71 2.28
C LEU A 52 -6.73 6.02 1.66
N PHE A 53 -5.93 5.32 2.46
CA PHE A 53 -4.88 4.43 2.00
C PHE A 53 -5.27 2.98 2.28
N ILE A 54 -5.30 2.16 1.24
CA ILE A 54 -5.58 0.73 1.34
C ILE A 54 -4.34 -0.03 0.86
N ASP A 55 -3.64 -0.65 1.81
CA ASP A 55 -2.57 -1.58 1.46
C ASP A 55 -3.18 -2.86 0.86
N GLU A 56 -2.53 -3.42 -0.15
CA GLU A 56 -3.01 -4.61 -0.86
C GLU A 56 -4.49 -4.47 -1.31
N ILE A 57 -4.84 -3.37 -1.99
CA ILE A 57 -6.23 -3.00 -2.33
C ILE A 57 -6.99 -4.10 -3.09
N HIS A 58 -6.28 -5.00 -3.78
CA HIS A 58 -6.86 -6.16 -4.45
C HIS A 58 -7.58 -7.13 -3.48
N THR A 59 -7.20 -7.15 -2.20
CA THR A 59 -7.86 -7.94 -1.14
C THR A 59 -9.32 -7.51 -0.94
N VAL A 60 -9.60 -6.22 -1.06
CA VAL A 60 -10.94 -5.60 -0.92
C VAL A 60 -11.77 -5.74 -2.21
N ILE A 61 -11.11 -5.85 -3.37
CA ILE A 61 -11.75 -5.82 -4.69
C ILE A 61 -12.06 -7.21 -5.25
N GLY A 62 -11.38 -8.28 -4.77
CA GLY A 62 -11.71 -9.63 -5.24
C GLY A 62 -10.71 -10.74 -4.97
N ALA A 63 -9.57 -10.47 -4.33
CA ALA A 63 -8.57 -11.51 -4.04
C ALA A 63 -8.93 -12.41 -2.84
N GLY A 64 -9.87 -12.02 -1.97
CA GLY A 64 -10.36 -12.82 -0.84
C GLY A 64 -11.17 -14.07 -1.22
N ALA A 65 -11.13 -14.52 -2.47
CA ALA A 65 -11.93 -15.64 -2.99
C ALA A 65 -11.34 -17.04 -2.68
N THR A 66 -10.16 -17.13 -2.06
CA THR A 66 -9.48 -18.44 -1.84
C THR A 66 -10.08 -19.27 -0.71
N SER A 67 -10.95 -18.69 0.12
CA SER A 67 -11.69 -19.39 1.17
C SER A 67 -13.18 -19.06 1.13
N GLY A 68 -13.88 -19.51 0.09
CA GLY A 68 -15.33 -19.77 0.09
C GLY A 68 -16.30 -18.59 0.27
N GLY A 69 -15.86 -17.33 0.31
CA GLY A 69 -16.73 -16.21 0.64
C GLY A 69 -16.18 -14.84 0.23
N ALA A 70 -15.93 -14.64 -1.08
CA ALA A 70 -15.35 -13.40 -1.60
C ALA A 70 -16.02 -12.14 -1.04
N MET A 71 -15.27 -11.38 -0.24
CA MET A 71 -15.63 -10.02 0.16
C MET A 71 -15.42 -9.10 -1.04
N ASP A 72 -16.48 -8.86 -1.80
CA ASP A 72 -16.47 -7.89 -2.89
C ASP A 72 -16.96 -6.53 -2.36
N ALA A 73 -16.04 -5.77 -1.77
CA ALA A 73 -16.29 -4.42 -1.30
C ALA A 73 -16.12 -3.37 -2.41
N SER A 74 -15.84 -3.79 -3.66
CA SER A 74 -15.71 -2.87 -4.79
C SER A 74 -16.98 -2.04 -5.00
N ASN A 75 -18.15 -2.63 -4.71
CA ASN A 75 -19.45 -1.97 -4.87
C ASN A 75 -19.68 -0.85 -3.85
N LEU A 76 -19.00 -0.87 -2.72
CA LEU A 76 -19.04 0.21 -1.71
C LEU A 76 -18.12 1.37 -2.09
N LEU A 77 -16.96 1.05 -2.70
CA LEU A 77 -15.99 2.07 -3.11
C LEU A 77 -16.38 2.77 -4.42
N LYS A 78 -17.05 2.08 -5.36
CA LYS A 78 -17.42 2.63 -6.67
C LYS A 78 -18.21 3.95 -6.58
N PRO A 79 -19.27 4.09 -5.76
CA PRO A 79 -20.01 5.35 -5.62
C PRO A 79 -19.15 6.48 -5.04
N ALA A 80 -18.40 6.20 -3.97
CA ALA A 80 -17.56 7.17 -3.27
C ALA A 80 -16.42 7.70 -4.15
N LEU A 81 -15.84 6.84 -4.98
CA LEU A 81 -14.82 7.22 -5.96
C LEU A 81 -15.43 7.92 -7.19
N ALA A 82 -16.68 7.62 -7.54
CA ALA A 82 -17.35 8.24 -8.69
C ALA A 82 -17.83 9.67 -8.40
N SER A 83 -18.23 9.96 -7.15
CA SER A 83 -18.61 11.32 -6.71
C SER A 83 -17.41 12.26 -6.67
N GLY A 84 -16.19 11.72 -6.53
CA GLY A 84 -14.96 12.50 -6.35
C GLY A 84 -14.78 13.02 -4.92
N ASN A 85 -15.69 12.68 -4.01
CA ASN A 85 -15.63 13.10 -2.61
C ASN A 85 -14.58 12.30 -1.82
N LEU A 86 -14.32 11.05 -2.21
CA LEU A 86 -13.29 10.22 -1.60
C LEU A 86 -12.03 10.19 -2.47
N ARG A 87 -10.91 10.60 -1.89
CA ARG A 87 -9.56 10.35 -2.46
C ARG A 87 -9.00 9.07 -1.86
N CYS A 88 -8.52 8.18 -2.74
CA CYS A 88 -8.01 6.88 -2.34
C CYS A 88 -6.64 6.62 -2.99
N ILE A 89 -5.73 6.05 -2.20
CA ILE A 89 -4.46 5.49 -2.64
C ILE A 89 -4.52 4.00 -2.34
N GLY A 90 -4.22 3.16 -3.33
CA GLY A 90 -4.15 1.72 -3.17
C GLY A 90 -2.80 1.19 -3.62
N SER A 91 -2.21 0.27 -2.85
CA SER A 91 -1.03 -0.49 -3.27
C SER A 91 -1.47 -1.87 -3.80
N THR A 92 -0.75 -2.42 -4.78
CA THR A 92 -1.00 -3.77 -5.30
C THR A 92 0.20 -4.24 -6.11
N THR A 93 0.39 -5.55 -6.26
CA THR A 93 1.38 -6.07 -7.20
C THR A 93 0.86 -6.06 -8.65
N TYR A 94 1.78 -6.14 -9.62
CA TYR A 94 1.43 -6.30 -11.04
C TYR A 94 0.51 -7.49 -11.31
N LYS A 95 0.77 -8.61 -10.61
CA LYS A 95 0.02 -9.85 -10.78
C LYS A 95 -1.41 -9.69 -10.30
N GLU A 96 -1.61 -9.14 -9.11
CA GLU A 96 -2.95 -8.91 -8.55
C GLU A 96 -3.72 -7.82 -9.30
N PHE A 97 -3.02 -6.76 -9.73
CA PHE A 97 -3.63 -5.72 -10.55
C PHE A 97 -4.27 -6.34 -11.80
N ARG A 98 -3.51 -7.14 -12.57
CA ARG A 98 -4.02 -7.81 -13.77
C ARG A 98 -5.14 -8.82 -13.45
N ASN A 99 -4.99 -9.56 -12.37
CA ASN A 99 -5.90 -10.66 -12.06
C ASN A 99 -7.24 -10.21 -11.50
N TYR A 100 -7.29 -9.11 -10.75
CA TYR A 100 -8.47 -8.65 -10.02
C TYR A 100 -8.88 -7.24 -10.43
N PHE A 101 -7.96 -6.27 -10.37
CA PHE A 101 -8.28 -4.86 -10.54
C PHE A 101 -8.60 -4.49 -12.00
N GLU A 102 -7.77 -4.93 -12.95
CA GLU A 102 -7.89 -4.62 -14.39
C GLU A 102 -9.17 -5.17 -15.02
N LYS A 103 -9.74 -6.23 -14.41
CA LYS A 103 -11.01 -6.82 -14.84
C LYS A 103 -12.21 -5.93 -14.49
N ASP A 104 -12.11 -5.08 -13.47
CA ASP A 104 -13.18 -4.15 -13.09
C ASP A 104 -13.03 -2.81 -13.81
N ARG A 105 -13.76 -2.68 -14.93
CA ARG A 105 -13.75 -1.45 -15.75
C ARG A 105 -14.21 -0.20 -15.00
N ALA A 106 -15.04 -0.33 -13.96
CA ALA A 106 -15.52 0.83 -13.22
C ALA A 106 -14.40 1.40 -12.34
N LEU A 107 -13.63 0.54 -11.67
CA LEU A 107 -12.50 0.96 -10.84
C LEU A 107 -11.32 1.45 -11.68
N VAL A 108 -10.96 0.74 -12.77
CA VAL A 108 -9.84 1.14 -13.65
C VAL A 108 -10.00 2.57 -14.17
N ARG A 109 -11.23 3.03 -14.41
CA ARG A 109 -11.51 4.39 -14.88
C ARG A 109 -11.45 5.47 -13.78
N ARG A 110 -11.37 5.08 -12.50
CA ARG A 110 -11.34 5.98 -11.34
C ARG A 110 -9.96 6.07 -10.70
N PHE A 111 -9.06 5.15 -11.02
CA PHE A 111 -7.70 5.15 -10.51
C PHE A 111 -6.71 5.51 -11.60
N GLN A 112 -5.74 6.35 -11.24
CA GLN A 112 -4.54 6.55 -12.03
C GLN A 112 -3.53 5.47 -11.65
N LYS A 113 -3.13 4.64 -12.62
CA LYS A 113 -2.04 3.69 -12.41
C LYS A 113 -0.71 4.45 -12.35
N ILE A 114 0.05 4.22 -11.29
CA ILE A 114 1.42 4.68 -11.13
C ILE A 114 2.30 3.45 -10.99
N ASP A 115 3.19 3.25 -11.96
CA ASP A 115 4.13 2.13 -11.95
C ASP A 115 5.31 2.45 -11.04
N VAL A 116 5.49 1.61 -10.00
CA VAL A 116 6.64 1.69 -9.08
C VAL A 116 7.63 0.60 -9.47
N ASN A 117 8.70 1.01 -10.15
CA ASN A 117 9.72 0.09 -10.61
C ASN A 117 10.69 -0.28 -9.48
N GLU A 118 11.30 -1.46 -9.62
CA GLU A 118 12.43 -1.86 -8.79
C GLU A 118 13.56 -0.81 -8.90
N PRO A 119 14.10 -0.31 -7.78
CA PRO A 119 15.17 0.68 -7.80
C PRO A 119 16.46 0.12 -8.42
N SER A 120 17.30 1.02 -8.92
CA SER A 120 18.64 0.67 -9.39
C SER A 120 19.52 0.16 -8.25
N LEU A 121 20.64 -0.50 -8.57
CA LEU A 121 21.63 -0.90 -7.57
C LEU A 121 22.13 0.32 -6.79
N GLU A 122 22.44 1.42 -7.48
CA GLU A 122 22.93 2.64 -6.84
C GLU A 122 21.89 3.27 -5.91
N ASP A 123 20.63 3.33 -6.32
CA ASP A 123 19.57 3.88 -5.49
C ASP A 123 19.24 2.97 -4.31
N SER A 124 19.31 1.65 -4.49
CA SER A 124 19.18 0.68 -3.40
C SER A 124 20.27 0.87 -2.34
N VAL A 125 21.52 1.09 -2.75
CA VAL A 125 22.62 1.43 -1.82
C VAL A 125 22.32 2.72 -1.05
N LYS A 126 21.77 3.75 -1.71
CA LYS A 126 21.37 5.00 -1.02
C LYS A 126 20.24 4.76 -0.02
N ILE A 127 19.24 3.94 -0.36
CA ILE A 127 18.14 3.55 0.53
C ILE A 127 18.70 2.85 1.77
N LEU A 128 19.55 1.83 1.61
CA LEU A 128 20.14 1.11 2.74
C LEU A 128 21.03 2.01 3.60
N ARG A 129 21.76 2.96 3.01
CA ARG A 129 22.51 3.98 3.77
C ARG A 129 21.60 4.85 4.63
N GLY A 130 20.43 5.23 4.14
CA GLY A 130 19.42 5.96 4.91
C GLY A 130 18.86 5.14 6.09
N LEU A 131 18.76 3.82 5.93
CA LEU A 131 18.27 2.90 6.97
C LEU A 131 19.36 2.49 7.97
N LYS A 132 20.63 2.59 7.59
CA LYS A 132 21.81 2.14 8.35
C LYS A 132 21.74 2.48 9.84
N LEU A 133 21.53 3.75 10.18
CA LEU A 133 21.56 4.22 11.58
C LEU A 133 20.50 3.53 12.46
N ASN A 134 19.32 3.25 11.89
CA ASN A 134 18.24 2.57 12.61
C ASN A 134 18.60 1.10 12.88
N TYR A 135 19.18 0.42 11.88
CA TYR A 135 19.63 -0.97 12.02
C TYR A 135 20.83 -1.12 12.95
N GLU A 136 21.83 -0.24 12.86
CA GLU A 136 22.98 -0.22 13.77
C GLU A 136 22.54 -0.06 15.22
N LYS A 137 21.57 0.84 15.48
CA LYS A 137 21.00 1.04 16.81
C LYS A 137 20.25 -0.19 17.31
N HIS A 138 19.47 -0.84 16.45
CA HIS A 138 18.70 -2.03 16.81
C HIS A 138 19.59 -3.24 17.09
N HIS A 139 20.54 -3.53 16.21
CA HIS A 139 21.42 -4.70 16.28
C HIS A 139 22.67 -4.49 17.12
N LYS A 140 22.98 -3.24 17.52
CA LYS A 140 24.19 -2.86 18.28
C LYS A 140 25.49 -3.23 17.55
N VAL A 141 25.49 -3.07 16.24
CA VAL A 141 26.66 -3.31 15.37
C VAL A 141 26.92 -2.08 14.49
N ARG A 142 28.04 -2.08 13.77
CA ARG A 142 28.31 -1.12 12.70
C ARG A 142 28.42 -1.83 11.36
N TYR A 143 27.76 -1.30 10.35
CA TYR A 143 27.85 -1.81 8.98
C TYR A 143 28.82 -0.93 8.19
N THR A 144 29.81 -1.53 7.54
CA THR A 144 30.71 -0.78 6.66
C THR A 144 29.99 -0.43 5.36
N ASP A 145 30.48 0.60 4.68
CA ASP A 145 29.92 1.00 3.39
C ASP A 145 30.15 -0.06 2.31
N GLU A 146 31.24 -0.84 2.43
CA GLU A 146 31.51 -2.01 1.60
C GLU A 146 30.48 -3.11 1.83
N ALA A 147 30.10 -3.37 3.10
CA ALA A 147 29.11 -4.37 3.43
C ALA A 147 27.73 -4.04 2.85
N ILE A 148 27.32 -2.76 2.91
CA ILE A 148 26.05 -2.30 2.32
C ILE A 148 26.05 -2.51 0.80
N ARG A 149 27.13 -2.15 0.10
CA ARG A 149 27.24 -2.39 -1.34
C ARG A 149 27.19 -3.88 -1.67
N ALA A 150 27.94 -4.69 -0.93
CA ALA A 150 27.96 -6.13 -1.11
C ALA A 150 26.56 -6.73 -0.89
N ALA A 151 25.80 -6.31 0.12
CA ALA A 151 24.44 -6.78 0.36
C ALA A 151 23.53 -6.53 -0.85
N VAL A 152 23.59 -5.33 -1.44
CA VAL A 152 22.80 -4.98 -2.63
C VAL A 152 23.25 -5.78 -3.85
N GLU A 153 24.54 -5.84 -4.13
CA GLU A 153 25.08 -6.51 -5.32
C GLU A 153 24.86 -8.03 -5.27
N LEU A 154 25.11 -8.65 -4.11
CA LEU A 154 24.96 -10.09 -3.93
C LEU A 154 23.49 -10.50 -3.92
N SER A 155 22.61 -9.76 -3.24
CA SER A 155 21.17 -10.05 -3.27
C SER A 155 20.59 -9.88 -4.68
N ALA A 156 21.02 -8.86 -5.43
CA ALA A 156 20.65 -8.69 -6.83
C ALA A 156 21.11 -9.87 -7.71
N LYS A 157 22.32 -10.38 -7.46
CA LYS A 157 22.94 -11.45 -8.25
C LYS A 157 22.40 -12.84 -7.92
N TYR A 158 22.02 -13.12 -6.68
CA TYR A 158 21.72 -14.48 -6.22
C TYR A 158 20.28 -14.70 -5.76
N ILE A 159 19.54 -13.64 -5.40
CA ILE A 159 18.14 -13.72 -4.94
C ILE A 159 17.24 -13.14 -6.04
N HIS A 160 16.71 -14.01 -6.89
CA HIS A 160 15.96 -13.61 -8.09
C HIS A 160 14.44 -13.57 -7.91
N ASP A 161 13.92 -14.26 -6.89
CA ASP A 161 12.51 -14.33 -6.54
C ASP A 161 12.00 -13.08 -5.81
N ARG A 162 12.93 -12.26 -5.29
CA ARG A 162 12.64 -11.02 -4.58
C ARG A 162 13.19 -9.78 -5.29
N LYS A 163 12.69 -8.63 -4.85
CA LYS A 163 12.96 -7.33 -5.45
C LYS A 163 13.77 -6.44 -4.52
N LEU A 164 14.64 -5.62 -5.10
CA LEU A 164 15.24 -4.49 -4.38
C LEU A 164 14.16 -3.47 -4.00
N PRO A 165 14.36 -2.70 -2.93
CA PRO A 165 15.48 -2.77 -1.99
C PRO A 165 15.32 -3.87 -0.93
N ASP A 166 14.13 -4.45 -0.82
CA ASP A 166 13.70 -5.37 0.25
C ASP A 166 14.67 -6.55 0.47
N LYS A 167 15.02 -7.27 -0.60
CA LYS A 167 15.95 -8.42 -0.51
C LYS A 167 17.38 -8.10 -0.07
N ALA A 168 17.77 -6.82 -0.06
CA ALA A 168 19.08 -6.38 0.40
C ALA A 168 19.04 -5.89 1.87
N ILE A 169 17.84 -5.61 2.38
CA ILE A 169 17.60 -5.20 3.76
C ILE A 169 17.55 -6.44 4.68
N ASP A 170 16.93 -7.51 4.20
CA ASP A 170 16.91 -8.83 4.83
C ASP A 170 18.29 -9.49 4.93
#